data_AF-A0A023FRE7-F1
#
_entry.id   AF-A0A023FRE7-F1
#
_cell.length_a   1.000
_cell.length_b   1.000
_cell.length_c   1.000
_cell.angle_alpha   90.00
_cell.angle_beta   90.00
_cell.angle_gamma   90.00
#
_symmetry.space_group_name_H-M   'P 1'
#
loop_
_entity.id
_entity.type
_entity.pdbx_description
1 polymer ?
#
loop_
_entity_poly.entity_id
_entity_poly.type
_entity_poly.pdbx_seq_one_letter_code
_entity_poly.pdbx_strand_id
1 'polypeptide(L)'
;THDPALFHMSGPRTMDEIAQCGPAGLRGEVWVNAGGRYSIPVLLAVPETALFWEFRCEPKSISFEMRYKPLNSDAELEVMDVILSAVRVQADVQPVQGHLVVKNVGVYVLVFDNQHSKFMAKKVSYKLHLDKPCASDGEASSV
;
A
#
# COMPACT_ATOMS: atom_id res chain seq x y z
N THR A 1 -14.41 -21.57 9.31
CA THR A 1 -13.63 -21.13 10.49
C THR A 1 -12.65 -20.09 9.99
N HIS A 2 -12.77 -18.85 10.47
CA HIS A 2 -11.84 -17.77 10.12
C HIS A 2 -10.54 -18.07 10.86
N ASP A 3 -9.48 -18.49 10.17
CA ASP A 3 -8.18 -18.71 10.80
C ASP A 3 -7.47 -17.35 10.93
N PRO A 4 -7.36 -16.77 12.15
CA PRO A 4 -6.74 -15.47 12.33
C PRO A 4 -5.25 -15.45 11.94
N ALA A 5 -4.59 -16.61 11.84
CA ALA A 5 -3.20 -16.68 11.38
C ALA A 5 -3.04 -16.38 9.87
N LEU A 6 -4.13 -16.37 9.11
CA LEU A 6 -4.11 -16.12 7.67
C LEU A 6 -4.19 -14.64 7.32
N PHE A 7 -4.64 -13.78 8.23
CA PHE A 7 -4.81 -12.35 7.98
C PHE A 7 -3.83 -11.56 8.85
N HIS A 8 -2.76 -11.09 8.24
CA HIS A 8 -1.72 -10.35 8.94
C HIS A 8 -1.76 -8.86 8.57
N MET A 9 -1.61 -7.99 9.56
CA MET A 9 -1.38 -6.56 9.37
C MET A 9 -0.08 -6.18 10.05
N SER A 10 0.86 -5.60 9.30
CA SER A 10 2.11 -5.12 9.86
C SER A 10 1.92 -3.87 10.71
N GLY A 11 2.96 -3.46 11.44
CA GLY A 11 3.03 -2.08 11.95
C GLY A 11 2.93 -1.06 10.80
N PRO A 12 2.42 0.15 11.06
CA PRO A 12 2.31 1.20 10.05
C PRO A 12 3.69 1.66 9.57
N ARG A 13 3.77 2.06 8.30
CA ARG A 13 4.92 2.79 7.74
C ARG A 13 4.63 4.28 7.82
N THR A 14 5.49 5.03 8.48
CA THR A 14 5.33 6.49 8.60
C THR A 14 5.98 7.23 7.44
N MET A 15 5.58 8.48 7.23
CA MET A 15 6.22 9.32 6.23
C MET A 15 7.72 9.51 6.50
N ASP A 16 8.10 9.67 7.77
CA ASP A 16 9.49 9.87 8.15
C ASP A 16 10.34 8.64 7.87
N GLU A 17 9.83 7.44 8.14
CA GLU A 17 10.52 6.18 7.81
C GLU A 17 10.76 6.04 6.30
N ILE A 18 9.75 6.41 5.50
CA ILE A 18 9.87 6.33 4.04
C ILE A 18 10.85 7.41 3.52
N ALA A 19 10.75 8.63 4.03
CA ALA A 19 11.58 9.76 3.63
C ALA A 19 13.06 9.56 3.99
N GLN A 20 13.36 8.95 5.15
CA GLN A 20 14.72 8.65 5.58
C GLN A 20 15.46 7.69 4.63
N CYS A 21 14.73 6.88 3.84
CA CYS A 21 15.33 6.00 2.83
C CYS A 21 15.78 6.74 1.56
N GLY A 22 15.45 8.03 1.42
CA GLY A 22 15.82 8.87 0.27
C GLY A 22 15.31 8.32 -1.07
N PRO A 23 16.02 8.61 -2.19
CA PRO A 23 15.61 8.19 -3.54
C PRO A 23 15.51 6.65 -3.71
N ALA A 24 16.19 5.90 -2.85
CA ALA A 24 16.14 4.45 -2.86
C ALA A 24 14.77 3.90 -2.45
N GLY A 25 14.00 4.68 -1.67
CA GLY A 25 12.70 4.33 -1.09
C GLY A 25 12.78 3.27 0.00
N LEU A 26 11.73 3.18 0.83
CA LEU A 26 11.58 2.13 1.83
C LEU A 26 11.30 0.81 1.13
N ARG A 27 12.09 -0.24 1.44
CA ARG A 27 11.93 -1.57 0.86
C ARG A 27 11.53 -2.58 1.92
N GLY A 28 10.78 -3.59 1.53
CA GLY A 28 10.44 -4.70 2.41
C GLY A 28 10.07 -5.95 1.64
N GLU A 29 10.05 -7.06 2.37
CA GLU A 29 9.63 -8.36 1.85
C GLU A 29 8.68 -9.01 2.85
N VAL A 30 7.58 -9.57 2.34
CA VAL A 30 6.55 -10.23 3.17
C VAL A 30 6.15 -11.55 2.54
N TRP A 31 5.71 -12.49 3.39
CA TRP A 31 5.14 -13.76 2.95
C TRP A 31 3.64 -13.76 3.19
N VAL A 32 2.86 -13.99 2.12
CA VAL A 32 1.41 -14.12 2.17
C VAL A 32 1.07 -15.59 2.06
N ASN A 33 0.54 -16.16 3.14
CA ASN A 33 0.16 -17.58 3.20
C ASN A 33 -0.90 -17.93 2.14
N ALA A 34 -0.95 -19.20 1.74
CA ALA A 34 -2.06 -19.70 0.93
C ALA A 34 -3.37 -19.51 1.70
N GLY A 35 -4.40 -18.97 1.05
CA GLY A 35 -5.66 -18.67 1.72
C GLY A 35 -5.65 -17.38 2.55
N GLY A 36 -4.54 -16.63 2.59
CA GLY A 36 -4.36 -15.50 3.50
C GLY A 36 -4.25 -14.12 2.83
N ARG A 37 -4.08 -13.10 3.67
CA ARG A 37 -3.84 -11.70 3.30
C ARG A 37 -2.73 -11.10 4.14
N TYR A 38 -1.98 -10.18 3.57
CA TYR A 38 -0.99 -9.36 4.26
C TYR A 38 -1.24 -7.89 3.96
N SER A 39 -1.41 -7.09 5.01
CA SER A 39 -1.75 -5.67 4.92
C SER A 39 -0.63 -4.80 5.47
N ILE A 40 -0.27 -3.76 4.73
CA ILE A 40 0.78 -2.80 5.09
C ILE A 40 0.14 -1.41 5.23
N PRO A 41 -0.12 -0.94 6.46
CA PRO A 41 -0.61 0.40 6.67
C PRO A 41 0.49 1.44 6.39
N VAL A 42 0.11 2.57 5.80
CA VAL A 42 0.98 3.72 5.53
C VAL A 42 0.29 4.96 6.08
N LEU A 43 0.94 5.64 7.02
CA LEU A 43 0.40 6.82 7.70
C LEU A 43 0.69 8.08 6.87
N LEU A 44 -0.34 8.50 6.12
CA LEU A 44 -0.47 9.69 5.28
C LEU A 44 -0.74 11.01 6.04
N ALA A 45 0.26 11.71 6.59
CA ALA A 45 0.01 12.88 7.46
C ALA A 45 0.04 14.27 6.79
N VAL A 46 0.52 14.37 5.55
CA VAL A 46 0.64 15.65 4.83
C VAL A 46 -0.16 15.59 3.51
N PRO A 47 -1.16 16.47 3.31
CA PRO A 47 -1.88 16.58 2.03
C PRO A 47 -0.95 16.83 0.85
N GLU A 48 -1.40 16.51 -0.35
CA GLU A 48 -0.69 16.73 -1.62
C GLU A 48 0.64 15.98 -1.78
N THR A 49 1.06 15.22 -0.77
CA THR A 49 2.18 14.28 -0.87
C THR A 49 1.79 13.15 -1.82
N ALA A 50 2.69 12.74 -2.71
CA ALA A 50 2.48 11.59 -3.58
C ALA A 50 3.15 10.33 -3.00
N LEU A 51 2.36 9.31 -2.70
CA LEU A 51 2.84 7.97 -2.37
C LEU A 51 2.98 7.15 -3.65
N PHE A 52 4.19 6.63 -3.88
CA PHE A 52 4.48 5.68 -4.94
C PHE A 52 4.72 4.30 -4.35
N TRP A 53 4.20 3.27 -5.03
CA TRP A 53 4.50 1.88 -4.71
C TRP A 53 4.99 1.15 -5.95
N GLU A 54 5.89 0.19 -5.70
CA GLU A 54 6.27 -0.85 -6.63
C GLU A 54 6.27 -2.17 -5.87
N PHE A 55 5.78 -3.25 -6.47
CA PHE A 55 5.95 -4.58 -5.91
C PHE A 55 6.10 -5.66 -6.98
N ARG A 56 6.77 -6.74 -6.58
CA ARG A 56 6.79 -8.03 -7.26
C ARG A 56 6.23 -9.10 -6.35
N CYS A 57 5.69 -10.16 -6.93
CA CYS A 57 5.17 -11.30 -6.20
C CYS A 57 5.64 -12.59 -6.84
N GLU A 58 6.19 -13.51 -6.05
CA GLU A 58 6.63 -14.81 -6.55
C GLU A 58 6.10 -15.95 -5.65
N PRO A 59 5.58 -17.05 -6.23
CA PRO A 59 5.34 -17.30 -7.66
C PRO A 59 3.94 -16.85 -8.12
N LYS A 60 3.74 -16.68 -9.43
CA LYS A 60 2.43 -16.42 -10.06
C LYS A 60 1.84 -15.07 -9.67
N SER A 61 0.56 -15.07 -9.33
CA SER A 61 -0.24 -13.87 -9.10
C SER A 61 -0.59 -13.67 -7.65
N ILE A 62 -0.88 -12.41 -7.33
CA ILE A 62 -1.46 -11.95 -6.07
C ILE A 62 -2.62 -11.02 -6.42
N SER A 63 -3.64 -10.96 -5.57
CA SER A 63 -4.64 -9.90 -5.65
C SER A 63 -4.15 -8.69 -4.86
N PHE A 64 -4.24 -7.51 -5.44
CA PHE A 64 -3.82 -6.26 -4.81
C PHE A 64 -5.01 -5.30 -4.74
N GLU A 65 -5.22 -4.69 -3.58
CA GLU A 65 -6.15 -3.58 -3.37
C GLU A 65 -5.52 -2.53 -2.47
N MET A 66 -6.10 -1.32 -2.49
CA MET A 66 -5.73 -0.26 -1.56
C MET A 66 -6.97 0.28 -0.86
N ARG A 67 -6.90 0.37 0.46
CA ARG A 67 -7.98 0.91 1.31
C ARG A 67 -7.54 2.14 2.08
N TYR A 68 -8.51 2.92 2.57
CA TYR A 68 -8.29 4.15 3.32
C TYR A 68 -9.17 4.24 4.55
N LYS A 69 -8.64 4.82 5.63
CA LYS A 69 -9.45 5.33 6.74
C LYS A 69 -8.86 6.62 7.32
N PRO A 70 -9.69 7.51 7.87
CA PRO A 70 -9.23 8.65 8.67
C PRO A 70 -8.38 8.22 9.87
N LEU A 71 -7.46 9.08 10.32
CA LEU A 71 -6.56 8.77 11.45
C LEU A 71 -7.30 8.54 12.77
N ASN A 72 -8.44 9.21 12.96
CA ASN A 72 -9.30 9.09 14.13
C ASN A 72 -10.34 7.96 14.02
N SER A 73 -10.22 7.08 13.01
CA SER A 73 -11.15 5.98 12.77
C SER A 73 -10.59 4.64 13.25
N ASP A 74 -11.37 3.97 14.09
CA ASP A 74 -11.13 2.59 14.53
C ASP A 74 -11.68 1.55 13.55
N ALA A 75 -12.07 1.97 12.34
CA ALA A 75 -12.55 1.07 11.29
C ALA A 75 -11.58 -0.10 11.05
N GLU A 76 -12.15 -1.31 11.07
CA GLU A 76 -11.49 -2.55 10.65
C GLU A 76 -11.31 -2.57 9.13
N LEU A 77 -10.35 -3.37 8.65
CA LEU A 77 -9.94 -3.38 7.24
C LEU A 77 -11.13 -3.57 6.29
N GLU A 78 -12.06 -4.44 6.65
CA GLU A 78 -13.24 -4.84 5.89
C GLU A 78 -14.19 -3.68 5.59
N VAL A 79 -14.27 -2.69 6.48
CA VAL A 79 -15.16 -1.52 6.37
C VAL A 79 -14.45 -0.24 5.95
N MET A 80 -13.13 -0.28 5.72
CA MET A 80 -12.36 0.84 5.18
C MET A 80 -12.79 1.18 3.74
N ASP A 81 -12.65 2.45 3.36
CA ASP A 81 -12.97 2.93 2.02
C ASP A 81 -12.06 2.28 0.98
N VAL A 82 -12.63 1.83 -0.14
CA VAL A 82 -11.87 1.24 -1.24
C VAL A 82 -11.35 2.34 -2.15
N ILE A 83 -10.03 2.48 -2.23
CA ILE A 83 -9.37 3.43 -3.12
C ILE A 83 -9.02 2.77 -4.45
N LEU A 84 -8.50 1.54 -4.39
CA LEU A 84 -8.27 0.68 -5.54
C LEU A 84 -8.96 -0.66 -5.29
N SER A 85 -9.94 -0.98 -6.13
CA SER A 85 -10.62 -2.27 -6.09
C SER A 85 -9.64 -3.42 -6.33
N ALA A 86 -9.89 -4.55 -5.68
CA ALA A 86 -9.04 -5.73 -5.81
C ALA A 86 -8.86 -6.18 -7.26
N VAL A 87 -7.61 -6.21 -7.71
CA VAL A 87 -7.21 -6.70 -9.03
C VAL A 87 -6.15 -7.77 -8.89
N ARG A 88 -6.32 -8.89 -9.60
CA ARG A 88 -5.31 -9.95 -9.65
C ARG A 88 -4.24 -9.59 -10.67
N VAL A 89 -2.99 -9.63 -10.24
CA VAL A 89 -1.83 -9.24 -11.05
C VAL A 89 -0.78 -10.34 -11.08
N GLN A 90 -0.16 -10.58 -12.24
CA GLN A 90 0.98 -11.49 -12.41
C GLN A 90 2.29 -10.73 -12.16
N ALA A 91 2.54 -10.40 -10.90
CA ALA A 91 3.67 -9.57 -10.51
C ALA A 91 5.01 -10.35 -10.42
N ASP A 92 5.04 -11.61 -10.86
CA ASP A 92 6.25 -12.41 -11.13
C ASP A 92 6.84 -12.11 -12.52
N VAL A 93 5.99 -11.77 -13.49
CA VAL A 93 6.41 -11.44 -14.86
C VAL A 93 6.92 -9.99 -14.94
N GLN A 94 6.19 -9.04 -14.34
CA GLN A 94 6.52 -7.62 -14.37
C GLN A 94 6.17 -6.96 -13.02
N PRO A 95 7.03 -6.06 -12.49
CA PRO A 95 6.67 -5.28 -11.30
C PRO A 95 5.39 -4.48 -11.53
N VAL A 96 4.54 -4.45 -10.51
CA VAL A 96 3.34 -3.61 -10.49
C VAL A 96 3.69 -2.32 -9.80
N GLN A 97 3.39 -1.20 -10.46
CA GLN A 97 3.67 0.14 -9.97
C GLN A 97 2.38 0.96 -9.92
N GLY A 98 2.33 1.93 -9.03
CA GLY A 98 1.27 2.92 -9.00
C GLY A 98 1.60 4.05 -8.05
N HIS A 99 0.73 5.06 -8.04
CA HIS A 99 0.86 6.17 -7.12
C HIS A 99 -0.50 6.73 -6.72
N LEU A 100 -0.50 7.47 -5.62
CA LEU A 100 -1.64 8.19 -5.09
C LEU A 100 -1.16 9.53 -4.52
N VAL A 101 -1.83 10.61 -4.91
CA VAL A 101 -1.70 11.91 -4.25
C VAL A 101 -2.66 11.97 -3.06
N VAL A 102 -2.14 12.31 -1.89
CA VAL A 102 -2.90 12.37 -0.64
C VAL A 102 -3.90 13.52 -0.69
N LYS A 103 -5.18 13.18 -0.87
CA LYS A 103 -6.29 14.15 -0.75
C LYS A 103 -6.71 14.33 0.71
N ASN A 104 -6.84 13.22 1.42
CA ASN A 104 -7.24 13.19 2.82
C ASN A 104 -6.13 12.55 3.65
N VAL A 105 -5.75 13.21 4.74
CA VAL A 105 -4.84 12.66 5.74
C VAL A 105 -5.46 11.42 6.39
N GLY A 106 -4.66 10.39 6.62
CA GLY A 106 -5.12 9.15 7.24
C GLY A 106 -4.24 7.95 6.96
N VAL A 107 -4.80 6.77 7.14
CA VAL A 107 -4.10 5.50 6.96
C VAL A 107 -4.52 4.88 5.64
N TYR A 108 -3.54 4.71 4.75
CA TYR A 108 -3.71 4.00 3.48
C TYR A 108 -3.12 2.61 3.62
N VAL A 109 -3.85 1.57 3.26
CA VAL A 109 -3.44 0.18 3.48
C VAL A 109 -3.26 -0.49 2.14
N LEU A 110 -2.02 -0.91 1.85
CA LEU A 110 -1.72 -1.81 0.74
C LEU A 110 -2.09 -3.23 1.19
N VAL A 111 -2.98 -3.90 0.47
CA VAL A 111 -3.44 -5.25 0.83
C VAL A 111 -3.03 -6.24 -0.27
N PHE A 112 -2.21 -7.21 0.12
CA PHE A 112 -1.82 -8.35 -0.71
C PHE A 112 -2.66 -9.56 -0.32
N ASP A 113 -3.52 -10.01 -1.23
CA ASP A 113 -4.49 -11.07 -1.02
C ASP A 113 -4.13 -12.33 -1.83
N ASN A 114 -3.96 -13.43 -1.10
CA ASN A 114 -3.65 -14.75 -1.65
C ASN A 114 -4.75 -15.79 -1.31
N GLN A 115 -5.98 -15.35 -1.04
CA GLN A 115 -7.10 -16.23 -0.69
C GLN A 115 -7.44 -17.24 -1.80
N HIS A 116 -7.12 -16.88 -3.04
CA HIS A 116 -7.34 -17.74 -4.20
C HIS A 116 -6.35 -18.93 -4.30
N SER A 117 -5.21 -18.87 -3.61
CA SER A 117 -4.24 -19.98 -3.59
C SER A 117 -4.57 -20.95 -2.47
N LYS A 118 -4.67 -22.24 -2.80
CA LYS A 118 -4.93 -23.31 -1.80
C LYS A 118 -3.66 -23.89 -1.18
N PHE A 119 -2.53 -23.80 -1.88
CA PHE A 119 -1.32 -24.56 -1.51
C PHE A 119 -0.03 -23.73 -1.50
N MET A 120 -0.01 -22.57 -2.18
CA MET A 120 1.21 -21.82 -2.39
C MET A 120 1.16 -20.45 -1.71
N ALA A 121 2.02 -20.27 -0.72
CA ALA A 121 2.38 -18.95 -0.23
C ALA A 121 3.03 -18.11 -1.33
N LYS A 122 3.05 -16.79 -1.13
CA LYS A 122 3.58 -15.80 -2.06
C LYS A 122 4.58 -14.93 -1.32
N LYS A 123 5.79 -14.79 -1.87
CA LYS A 123 6.74 -13.77 -1.42
C LYS A 123 6.43 -12.48 -2.18
N VAL A 124 6.15 -11.41 -1.46
CA VAL A 124 5.95 -10.07 -2.05
C VAL A 124 7.11 -9.19 -1.62
N SER A 125 7.87 -8.68 -2.59
CA SER A 125 8.92 -7.69 -2.37
C SER A 125 8.41 -6.34 -2.87
N TYR A 126 8.45 -5.33 -2.02
CA TYR A 126 7.86 -4.02 -2.31
C TYR A 126 8.84 -2.88 -2.04
N LYS A 127 8.58 -1.74 -2.69
CA LYS A 127 9.24 -0.46 -2.49
C LYS A 127 8.17 0.64 -2.36
N LEU A 128 8.34 1.51 -1.37
CA LEU A 128 7.54 2.72 -1.17
C LEU A 128 8.43 3.96 -1.31
N HIS A 129 7.90 5.00 -1.92
CA HIS A 129 8.56 6.30 -2.07
C HIS A 129 7.56 7.43 -1.89
N LEU A 130 8.02 8.58 -1.41
CA LEU A 130 7.21 9.78 -1.25
C LEU A 130 7.81 10.92 -2.06
N ASP A 131 6.98 11.60 -2.85
CA ASP A 131 7.30 12.94 -3.33
C ASP A 131 6.56 13.98 -2.51
N LYS A 132 7.28 15.05 -2.18
CA LYS A 132 6.76 16.19 -1.44
C LYS A 132 5.64 16.86 -2.24
N PRO A 133 4.69 17.55 -1.56
CA PRO A 133 3.73 18.42 -2.21
C PRO A 133 4.43 19.33 -3.22
N CYS A 134 3.95 19.34 -4.46
CA CYS A 134 4.40 20.34 -5.42
C CYS A 134 3.94 21.68 -4.86
N ALA A 135 4.87 22.57 -4.50
CA ALA A 135 4.51 23.93 -4.16
C ALA A 135 3.81 24.49 -5.40
N SER A 136 2.49 24.68 -5.32
CA SER A 136 1.80 25.44 -6.35
C SER A 136 2.32 26.86 -6.21
N ASP A 137 3.31 27.20 -7.04
CA ASP A 137 3.69 28.59 -7.27
C ASP A 137 2.44 29.26 -7.82
N GLY A 138 1.72 29.92 -6.91
CA GLY A 138 0.65 30.83 -7.26
C GLY A 138 1.27 32.01 -8.01
N GLU A 139 1.52 31.83 -9.31
CA GLU A 139 1.61 32.94 -10.22
C GLU A 139 0.20 33.53 -10.32
N ALA A 140 -0.12 34.37 -9.33
CA ALA A 140 -1.17 35.34 -9.44
C ALA A 140 -0.86 36.17 -10.69
N SER A 141 -1.52 35.85 -11.81
CA SER A 141 -1.74 36.83 -12.88
C SER A 141 -2.48 38.01 -12.25
N SER A 142 -1.71 38.94 -11.73
CA SER A 142 -2.13 40.29 -11.44
C SER A 142 -1.96 41.09 -12.73
N VAL A 143 -3.04 41.82 -13.05
CA VAL A 143 -3.27 42.88 -14.05
C VAL A 143 -3.43 42.50 -15.52
#